data_AF-A0A2V8MYF3-F1
#
_entry.id   AF-A0A2V8MYF3-F1
#
_cell.length_a   1.000
_cell.length_b   1.000
_cell.length_c   1.000
_cell.angle_alpha   90.00
_cell.angle_beta   90.00
_cell.angle_gamma   90.00
#
_symmetry.space_group_name_H-M   'P 1'
#
loop_
_entity.id
_entity.type
_entity.pdbx_description
1 polymer ?
#
loop_
_entity_poly.entity_id
_entity_poly.type
_entity_poly.pdbx_seq_one_letter_code
_entity_poly.pdbx_strand_id
1 'polypeptide(L)'
;MFRSSKLLGTVKQDLDLFKMPVEFQIQTDGEPEYARVEVVGPTSEMDVKTERKPKAVLIDPRERILRMSSDLRVAVLINRGEELSNEGQYNGAIDEFQKAVDIDAHNSLALFRMGEALFELGNLQAAAGMFQEALNGDLKPKWVEVWAYINRGKIFDIRGQRERAVTEYQKAINSGDDSYGAQAEAEKYTKEPFRRGGRTTIG
;
A
#
# COMPACT_ATOMS: atom_id res chain seq x y z
N MET A 1 -6.64 -45.95 -43.44
CA MET A 1 -5.72 -46.14 -42.29
C MET A 1 -5.52 -44.77 -41.64
N PHE A 2 -5.74 -44.68 -40.32
CA PHE A 2 -6.04 -43.44 -39.60
C PHE A 2 -4.86 -42.44 -39.55
N ARG A 3 -5.17 -41.16 -39.77
CA ARG A 3 -4.26 -40.02 -39.57
C ARG A 3 -3.98 -39.85 -38.08
N SER A 4 -2.71 -39.81 -37.68
CA SER A 4 -2.34 -39.28 -36.36
C SER A 4 -1.86 -37.85 -36.53
N SER A 5 -2.61 -36.91 -35.98
CA SER A 5 -2.24 -35.50 -35.92
C SER A 5 -1.52 -35.27 -34.60
N LYS A 6 -0.22 -34.99 -34.62
CA LYS A 6 0.53 -34.51 -33.44
C LYS A 6 0.50 -32.99 -33.43
N LEU A 7 -0.25 -32.41 -32.50
CA LEU A 7 -0.16 -31.01 -32.13
C LEU A 7 1.20 -30.78 -31.44
N LEU A 8 2.15 -30.18 -32.17
CA LEU A 8 3.34 -29.59 -31.58
C LEU A 8 3.00 -28.14 -31.21
N GLY A 9 2.33 -27.98 -30.06
CA GLY A 9 2.12 -26.69 -29.43
C GLY A 9 3.12 -26.53 -28.29
N THR A 10 3.90 -25.46 -28.31
CA THR A 10 4.65 -25.03 -27.13
C THR A 10 3.65 -24.44 -26.15
N VAL A 11 3.35 -25.13 -25.06
CA VAL A 11 2.63 -24.51 -23.95
C VAL A 11 3.64 -23.68 -23.17
N LYS A 12 3.67 -22.37 -23.44
CA LYS A 12 4.31 -21.41 -22.55
C LYS A 12 3.37 -21.22 -21.36
N GLN A 13 3.74 -21.83 -20.24
CA GLN A 13 3.20 -21.47 -18.95
C GLN A 13 4.18 -20.49 -18.31
N ASP A 14 3.91 -19.19 -18.44
CA ASP A 14 4.54 -18.19 -17.58
C ASP A 14 3.85 -18.28 -16.21
N LEU A 15 4.18 -19.31 -15.44
CA LEU A 15 4.09 -19.21 -13.99
C LEU A 15 5.36 -18.49 -13.57
N ASP A 16 5.26 -17.17 -13.40
CA ASP A 16 6.25 -16.39 -12.66
C ASP A 16 6.31 -16.92 -11.23
N LEU A 17 7.08 -18.00 -11.03
CA LEU A 17 7.57 -18.39 -9.72
C LEU A 17 8.48 -17.25 -9.28
N PHE A 18 7.95 -16.38 -8.41
CA PHE A 18 8.63 -15.23 -7.82
C PHE A 18 10.14 -15.45 -7.74
N LYS A 19 10.89 -14.79 -8.62
CA LYS A 19 12.35 -14.82 -8.62
C LYS A 19 12.83 -13.79 -7.61
N MET A 20 13.33 -14.26 -6.48
CA MET A 20 13.85 -13.38 -5.45
C MET A 20 15.37 -13.49 -5.40
N PRO A 21 16.12 -12.43 -5.77
CA PRO A 21 17.56 -12.41 -5.55
C PRO A 21 17.83 -12.25 -4.04
N VAL A 22 18.44 -13.27 -3.45
CA VAL A 22 18.83 -13.29 -2.02
C VAL A 22 20.34 -13.10 -1.93
N GLU A 23 20.77 -12.12 -1.13
CA GLU A 23 22.19 -11.89 -0.83
C GLU A 23 22.57 -12.63 0.45
N PHE A 24 23.67 -13.37 0.41
CA PHE A 24 24.21 -14.15 1.52
C PHE A 24 25.58 -13.59 1.89
N GLN A 25 25.84 -13.48 3.20
CA GLN A 25 27.17 -13.25 3.72
C GLN A 25 27.67 -14.52 4.37
N ILE A 26 28.84 -14.98 3.94
CA ILE A 26 29.51 -16.14 4.49
C ILE A 26 30.65 -15.64 5.37
N GLN A 27 30.53 -15.88 6.68
CA GLN A 27 31.61 -15.61 7.62
C GLN A 27 32.65 -16.71 7.50
N THR A 28 33.87 -16.34 7.09
CA THR A 28 35.01 -17.25 7.01
C THR A 28 35.99 -16.97 8.15
N ASP A 29 37.08 -17.76 8.27
CA ASP A 29 38.17 -17.51 9.22
C ASP A 29 38.91 -16.17 9.01
N GLY A 30 38.62 -15.43 7.93
CA GLY A 30 39.14 -14.08 7.65
C GLY A 30 38.05 -13.13 7.17
N GLU A 31 38.30 -12.38 6.10
CA GLU A 31 37.32 -11.44 5.52
C GLU A 31 36.02 -12.16 5.09
N PRO A 32 34.84 -11.56 5.35
CA PRO A 32 33.56 -12.13 4.95
C PRO A 32 33.38 -12.12 3.43
N GLU A 33 32.87 -13.22 2.89
CA GLU A 33 32.60 -13.40 1.46
C GLU A 33 31.10 -13.20 1.19
N TYR A 34 30.74 -12.53 0.09
CA TYR A 34 29.34 -12.25 -0.28
C TYR A 34 28.95 -13.04 -1.53
N ALA A 35 27.77 -13.67 -1.50
CA ALA A 35 27.22 -14.40 -2.63
C ALA A 35 25.76 -13.96 -2.89
N ARG A 36 25.32 -13.98 -4.15
CA ARG A 36 23.93 -13.69 -4.52
C ARG A 36 23.35 -14.91 -5.23
N VAL A 37 22.19 -15.38 -4.78
CA VAL A 37 21.50 -16.53 -5.39
C VAL A 37 20.08 -16.13 -5.75
N GLU A 38 19.65 -16.52 -6.94
CA GLU A 38 18.25 -16.39 -7.37
C GLU A 38 17.46 -17.58 -6.81
N VAL A 39 16.56 -17.30 -5.87
CA VAL A 39 15.66 -18.31 -5.31
C VAL A 39 14.42 -18.39 -6.20
N VAL A 40 14.13 -19.59 -6.69
CA VAL A 40 12.95 -19.90 -7.52
C VAL A 40 12.15 -21.00 -6.82
N GLY A 41 11.00 -20.64 -6.25
CA GLY A 41 10.13 -21.56 -5.51
C GLY A 41 10.47 -21.71 -4.01
N PRO A 42 9.84 -22.66 -3.29
CA PRO A 42 9.96 -22.81 -1.84
C PRO A 42 11.31 -23.41 -1.39
N THR A 43 12.12 -23.92 -2.31
CA THR A 43 13.43 -24.51 -2.02
C THR A 43 14.32 -24.32 -3.23
N SER A 44 15.53 -23.80 -3.03
CA SER A 44 16.54 -23.69 -4.07
C SER A 44 17.86 -24.19 -3.50
N GLU A 45 18.49 -25.13 -4.20
CA GLU A 45 19.79 -25.66 -3.82
C GLU A 45 20.86 -24.62 -4.13
N MET A 46 21.69 -24.31 -3.15
CA MET A 46 22.80 -23.36 -3.27
C MET A 46 24.13 -24.12 -3.21
N ASP A 47 24.90 -24.07 -4.29
CA ASP A 47 26.30 -24.54 -4.32
C ASP A 47 27.22 -23.31 -4.37
N VAL A 48 27.68 -22.86 -3.20
CA VAL A 48 28.64 -21.75 -3.10
C VAL A 48 29.99 -22.33 -2.74
N LYS A 49 30.95 -22.22 -3.67
CA LYS A 49 32.36 -22.54 -3.43
C LYS A 49 33.00 -21.42 -2.63
N THR A 50 33.37 -21.73 -1.39
CA THR A 50 34.10 -20.80 -0.51
C THR A 50 35.58 -21.17 -0.51
N GLU A 51 36.47 -20.18 -0.57
CA GLU A 51 37.93 -20.43 -0.56
C GLU A 51 38.42 -20.89 0.82
N ARG A 52 37.66 -20.56 1.86
CA ARG A 52 37.98 -20.84 3.27
C ARG A 52 36.84 -21.58 3.95
N LYS A 53 37.14 -22.19 5.11
CA LYS A 53 36.15 -22.91 5.92
C LYS A 53 35.05 -21.94 6.38
N PRO A 54 33.78 -22.19 6.03
CA PRO A 54 32.68 -21.34 6.49
C PRO A 54 32.40 -21.62 7.97
N LYS A 55 32.22 -20.55 8.75
CA LYS A 55 31.85 -20.60 10.17
C LYS A 55 30.37 -20.37 10.41
N ALA A 56 29.79 -19.43 9.66
CA ALA A 56 28.36 -19.12 9.69
C ALA A 56 27.94 -18.55 8.34
N VAL A 57 26.70 -18.84 7.95
CA VAL A 57 26.05 -18.21 6.79
C VAL A 57 24.98 -17.29 7.35
N LEU A 58 25.12 -16.00 7.09
CA LEU A 58 24.14 -15.00 7.44
C LEU A 58 23.35 -14.63 6.18
N ILE A 59 22.05 -14.94 6.20
CA ILE A 59 21.14 -14.66 5.09
C ILE A 59 20.72 -13.20 5.21
N ASP A 60 20.88 -12.43 4.14
CA ASP A 60 20.50 -11.02 4.05
C ASP A 60 21.11 -10.12 5.15
N PRO A 61 22.43 -9.90 5.11
CA PRO A 61 23.16 -9.09 6.09
C PRO A 61 22.72 -7.62 6.17
N ARG A 62 21.89 -7.17 5.22
CA ARG A 62 21.37 -5.80 5.16
C ARG A 62 19.87 -5.73 5.46
N GLU A 63 19.26 -6.83 5.89
CA GLU A 63 17.81 -6.98 6.17
C GLU A 63 16.91 -6.49 5.00
N ARG A 64 17.44 -6.48 3.78
CA ARG A 64 16.73 -5.97 2.60
C ARG A 64 15.53 -6.83 2.26
N ILE A 65 15.63 -8.13 2.43
CA ILE A 65 14.60 -9.14 2.19
C ILE A 65 13.59 -9.12 3.32
N LEU A 66 14.01 -8.97 4.57
CA LEU A 66 13.08 -8.81 5.69
C LEU A 66 12.28 -7.51 5.53
N ARG A 67 12.92 -6.40 5.13
CA ARG A 67 12.23 -5.14 4.80
C ARG A 67 11.34 -5.26 3.57
N MET A 68 11.81 -5.91 2.50
CA MET A 68 10.95 -6.23 1.35
C MET A 68 9.77 -7.07 1.79
N SER A 69 9.94 -8.03 2.69
CA SER A 69 8.85 -8.88 3.16
C SER A 69 7.83 -8.11 4.00
N SER A 70 8.28 -7.15 4.83
CA SER A 70 7.37 -6.27 5.57
C SER A 70 6.63 -5.32 4.64
N ASP A 71 7.33 -4.67 3.70
CA ASP A 71 6.73 -3.74 2.75
C ASP A 71 5.78 -4.46 1.78
N LEU A 72 6.14 -5.67 1.33
CA LEU A 72 5.27 -6.53 0.52
C LEU A 72 4.06 -6.99 1.32
N ARG A 73 4.22 -7.33 2.60
CA ARG A 73 3.10 -7.73 3.46
C ARG A 73 2.15 -6.55 3.69
N VAL A 74 2.67 -5.36 3.92
CA VAL A 74 1.90 -4.11 4.00
C VAL A 74 1.13 -3.88 2.70
N ALA A 75 1.79 -3.98 1.54
CA ALA A 75 1.15 -3.81 0.24
C ALA A 75 0.03 -4.84 -0.02
N VAL A 76 0.25 -6.11 0.32
CA VAL A 76 -0.78 -7.17 0.18
C VAL A 76 -1.99 -6.88 1.07
N LEU A 77 -1.77 -6.45 2.32
CA LEU A 77 -2.85 -6.09 3.24
C LEU A 77 -3.64 -4.88 2.76
N ILE A 78 -2.95 -3.85 2.23
CA ILE A 78 -3.60 -2.69 1.61
C ILE A 78 -4.46 -3.12 0.42
N ASN A 79 -3.91 -3.91 -0.51
CA ASN A 79 -4.66 -4.36 -1.69
C ASN A 79 -5.91 -5.16 -1.29
N ARG A 80 -5.79 -6.04 -0.29
CA ARG A 80 -6.94 -6.80 0.21
C ARG A 80 -7.99 -5.89 0.87
N GLY A 81 -7.55 -4.88 1.63
CA GLY A 81 -8.46 -3.88 2.20
C GLY A 81 -9.16 -3.05 1.12
N GLU A 82 -8.47 -2.71 0.03
CA GLU A 82 -9.07 -2.03 -1.13
C GLU A 82 -10.10 -2.91 -1.85
N GLU A 83 -9.80 -4.19 -2.07
CA GLU A 83 -10.75 -5.16 -2.62
C GLU A 83 -12.02 -5.24 -1.78
N LEU A 84 -11.88 -5.38 -0.46
CA LEU A 84 -13.02 -5.40 0.47
C LEU A 84 -13.80 -4.08 0.47
N SER A 85 -13.12 -2.94 0.35
CA SER A 85 -13.77 -1.63 0.25
C SER A 85 -14.58 -1.49 -1.03
N ASN A 86 -14.08 -2.02 -2.15
CA ASN A 86 -14.77 -2.04 -3.43
C ASN A 86 -16.01 -2.94 -3.40
N GLU A 87 -15.98 -4.01 -2.60
CA GLU A 87 -17.14 -4.86 -2.32
C GLU A 87 -18.14 -4.24 -1.32
N GLY A 88 -17.84 -3.06 -0.77
CA GLY A 88 -18.64 -2.39 0.26
C GLY A 88 -18.50 -2.98 1.66
N GLN A 89 -17.56 -3.90 1.86
CA GLN A 89 -17.25 -4.53 3.15
C GLN A 89 -16.28 -3.67 3.98
N TYR A 90 -16.69 -2.45 4.30
CA TYR A 90 -15.80 -1.46 4.92
C TYR A 90 -15.23 -1.87 6.29
N ASN A 91 -15.98 -2.63 7.10
CA ASN A 91 -15.45 -3.12 8.39
C ASN A 91 -14.29 -4.11 8.18
N GLY A 92 -14.42 -5.05 7.24
CA GLY A 92 -13.34 -5.99 6.90
C GLY A 92 -12.15 -5.29 6.26
N ALA A 93 -12.40 -4.26 5.46
CA ALA A 93 -11.35 -3.42 4.90
C ALA A 93 -10.52 -2.72 5.99
N ILE A 94 -11.20 -2.13 6.98
CA ILE A 94 -10.54 -1.49 8.12
C ILE A 94 -9.67 -2.48 8.89
N ASP A 95 -10.12 -3.72 9.10
CA ASP A 95 -9.33 -4.74 9.78
C ASP A 95 -8.04 -5.08 9.00
N GLU A 96 -8.09 -5.15 7.67
CA GLU A 96 -6.90 -5.40 6.85
C GLU A 96 -5.97 -4.17 6.81
N PHE A 97 -6.51 -2.96 6.72
CA PHE A 97 -5.69 -1.73 6.81
C PHE A 97 -5.04 -1.58 8.18
N GLN A 98 -5.75 -1.92 9.26
CA GLN A 98 -5.18 -1.88 10.61
C GLN A 98 -3.98 -2.83 10.72
N LYS A 99 -4.06 -4.05 10.18
CA LYS A 99 -2.91 -4.96 10.13
C LYS A 99 -1.73 -4.38 9.34
N ALA A 100 -2.00 -3.59 8.31
CA ALA A 100 -0.94 -2.90 7.55
C ALA A 100 -0.27 -1.82 8.42
N VAL A 101 -1.07 -1.03 9.14
CA VAL A 101 -0.60 -0.01 10.09
C VAL A 101 0.15 -0.63 11.27
N ASP A 102 -0.24 -1.82 11.73
CA ASP A 102 0.46 -2.53 12.81
C ASP A 102 1.88 -2.96 12.41
N ILE A 103 2.14 -3.14 11.11
CA ILE A 103 3.47 -3.46 10.57
C ILE A 103 4.25 -2.17 10.28
N ASP A 104 3.61 -1.19 9.67
CA ASP A 104 4.17 0.12 9.38
C ASP A 104 3.21 1.23 9.80
N ALA A 105 3.42 1.74 11.01
CA ALA A 105 2.58 2.76 11.63
C ALA A 105 2.61 4.11 10.91
N HIS A 106 3.59 4.35 10.03
CA HIS A 106 3.74 5.61 9.29
C HIS A 106 3.36 5.46 7.81
N ASN A 107 2.76 4.34 7.42
CA ASN A 107 2.33 4.10 6.06
C ASN A 107 1.14 5.00 5.71
N SER A 108 1.39 6.08 4.96
CA SER A 108 0.37 7.09 4.69
C SER A 108 -0.75 6.55 3.82
N LEU A 109 -0.44 5.63 2.91
CA LEU A 109 -1.44 4.98 2.06
C LEU A 109 -2.41 4.14 2.89
N ALA A 110 -1.92 3.27 3.78
CA ALA A 110 -2.77 2.45 4.63
C ALA A 110 -3.70 3.30 5.51
N LEU A 111 -3.14 4.33 6.17
CA LEU A 111 -3.89 5.27 7.00
C LEU A 111 -4.93 6.04 6.19
N PHE A 112 -4.57 6.49 4.98
CA PHE A 112 -5.48 7.17 4.08
C PHE A 112 -6.67 6.28 3.68
N ARG A 113 -6.40 5.04 3.25
CA ARG A 113 -7.44 4.08 2.87
C ARG A 113 -8.35 3.69 4.03
N MET A 114 -7.78 3.52 5.22
CA MET A 114 -8.56 3.32 6.44
C MET A 114 -9.47 4.52 6.73
N GLY A 115 -8.97 5.74 6.53
CA GLY A 115 -9.76 6.98 6.62
C GLY A 115 -10.92 7.02 5.62
N GLU A 116 -10.71 6.61 4.37
CA GLU A 116 -11.76 6.50 3.35
C GLU A 116 -12.84 5.48 3.75
N ALA A 117 -12.45 4.29 4.20
CA ALA A 117 -13.39 3.27 4.66
C ALA A 117 -14.22 3.75 5.87
N LEU A 118 -13.59 4.43 6.83
CA LEU A 118 -14.29 5.03 7.98
C LEU A 118 -15.23 6.16 7.58
N PHE A 119 -14.85 6.96 6.58
CA PHE A 119 -15.70 8.00 6.02
C PHE A 119 -16.97 7.39 5.42
N GLU A 120 -16.83 6.28 4.67
CA GLU A 120 -17.97 5.57 4.10
C GLU A 120 -18.88 4.94 5.16
N LEU A 121 -18.34 4.44 6.26
CA LEU A 121 -19.14 4.00 7.41
C LEU A 121 -19.83 5.16 8.16
N GLY A 122 -19.47 6.42 7.87
CA GLY A 122 -20.02 7.59 8.56
C GLY A 122 -19.34 7.93 9.87
N ASN A 123 -18.24 7.25 10.21
CA ASN A 123 -17.42 7.59 11.37
C ASN A 123 -16.48 8.76 11.03
N LEU A 124 -17.07 9.95 10.87
CA LEU A 124 -16.38 11.16 10.40
C LEU A 124 -15.25 11.60 11.34
N GLN A 125 -15.40 11.40 12.64
CA GLN A 125 -14.37 11.79 13.62
C GLN A 125 -13.14 10.89 13.52
N ALA A 126 -13.33 9.57 13.41
CA ALA A 126 -12.21 8.64 13.23
C ALA A 126 -11.55 8.83 11.86
N ALA A 127 -12.34 9.01 10.80
CA ALA A 127 -11.83 9.27 9.45
C ALA A 127 -10.93 10.52 9.42
N ALA A 128 -11.34 11.62 10.06
CA ALA A 128 -10.52 12.83 10.14
C ALA A 128 -9.22 12.62 10.91
N GLY A 129 -9.21 11.73 11.91
CA GLY A 129 -8.00 11.32 12.63
C GLY A 129 -7.04 10.57 11.72
N MET A 130 -7.54 9.56 11.01
CA MET A 130 -6.72 8.75 10.09
C MET A 130 -6.15 9.58 8.94
N PHE A 131 -6.90 10.52 8.36
CA PHE A 131 -6.34 11.43 7.36
C PHE A 131 -5.26 12.37 7.92
N GLN A 132 -5.38 12.79 9.20
CA GLN A 132 -4.33 13.57 9.85
C GLN A 132 -3.08 12.74 10.14
N GLU A 133 -3.24 11.47 10.51
CA GLU A 133 -2.11 10.55 10.69
C GLU A 133 -1.44 10.24 9.36
N ALA A 134 -2.21 10.03 8.28
CA ALA A 134 -1.67 9.89 6.93
C ALA A 134 -0.83 11.11 6.52
N LEU A 135 -1.27 12.32 6.87
CA LEU A 135 -0.50 13.56 6.62
C LEU A 135 0.80 13.66 7.45
N ASN A 136 0.89 12.94 8.57
CA ASN A 136 2.07 12.91 9.43
C ASN A 136 3.01 11.72 9.11
N GLY A 137 2.61 10.84 8.20
CA GLY A 137 3.35 9.65 7.82
C GLY A 137 4.45 9.91 6.78
N ASP A 138 4.76 8.88 6.00
CA ASP A 138 5.76 8.90 4.94
C ASP A 138 5.37 9.66 3.65
N LEU A 139 4.12 10.15 3.56
CA LEU A 139 3.48 10.78 2.41
C LEU A 139 3.70 10.04 1.09
N LYS A 140 3.69 8.70 1.15
CA LYS A 140 3.76 7.87 -0.04
C LYS A 140 2.45 7.10 -0.23
N PRO A 141 1.90 7.15 -1.46
CA PRO A 141 2.30 8.01 -2.59
C PRO A 141 2.04 9.51 -2.34
N LYS A 142 2.73 10.41 -3.06
CA LYS A 142 2.62 11.88 -2.87
C LYS A 142 1.18 12.41 -2.97
N TRP A 143 0.37 11.80 -3.83
CA TRP A 143 -1.03 12.18 -3.99
C TRP A 143 -1.86 12.00 -2.70
N VAL A 144 -1.40 11.18 -1.74
CA VAL A 144 -2.07 11.02 -0.45
C VAL A 144 -2.17 12.36 0.27
N GLU A 145 -1.17 13.22 0.16
CA GLU A 145 -1.17 14.53 0.82
C GLU A 145 -2.35 15.39 0.37
N VAL A 146 -2.51 15.58 -0.95
CA VAL A 146 -3.57 16.43 -1.50
C VAL A 146 -4.96 15.84 -1.20
N TRP A 147 -5.13 14.53 -1.36
CA TRP A 147 -6.41 13.87 -1.13
C TRP A 147 -6.79 13.80 0.34
N ALA A 148 -5.82 13.69 1.26
CA ALA A 148 -6.07 13.76 2.69
C ALA A 148 -6.62 15.14 3.09
N TYR A 149 -6.06 16.22 2.56
CA TYR A 149 -6.60 17.57 2.77
C TYR A 149 -8.02 17.72 2.23
N ILE A 150 -8.30 17.22 1.01
CA ILE A 150 -9.65 17.26 0.42
C ILE A 150 -10.65 16.50 1.28
N ASN A 151 -10.32 15.27 1.68
CA ASN A 151 -11.24 14.43 2.45
C ASN A 151 -11.48 14.98 3.87
N ARG A 152 -10.47 15.60 4.51
CA ARG A 152 -10.67 16.35 5.75
C ARG A 152 -11.57 17.57 5.55
N GLY A 153 -11.40 18.30 4.45
CA GLY A 153 -12.29 19.40 4.07
C GLY A 153 -13.74 18.93 3.95
N LYS A 154 -13.98 17.80 3.26
CA LYS A 154 -15.32 17.20 3.12
C LYS A 154 -15.93 16.85 4.47
N ILE A 155 -15.14 16.28 5.38
CA ILE A 155 -15.58 15.96 6.74
C ILE A 155 -15.97 17.23 7.50
N PHE A 156 -15.16 18.30 7.43
CA PHE A 156 -15.48 19.55 8.09
C PHE A 156 -16.75 20.20 7.54
N ASP A 157 -16.98 20.14 6.22
CA ASP A 157 -18.22 20.61 5.60
C ASP A 157 -19.44 19.84 6.10
N ILE A 158 -19.37 18.49 6.17
CA ILE A 158 -20.48 17.69 6.72
C ILE A 158 -20.77 18.06 8.19
N ARG A 159 -19.73 18.43 8.95
CA ARG A 159 -19.87 18.87 10.35
C ARG A 159 -20.27 20.33 10.51
N GLY A 160 -20.53 21.06 9.42
CA GLY A 160 -20.89 22.47 9.43
C GLY A 160 -19.73 23.42 9.74
N GLN A 161 -18.48 22.94 9.74
CA GLN A 161 -17.28 23.72 10.03
C GLN A 161 -16.69 24.29 8.74
N ARG A 162 -17.47 25.12 8.03
CA ARG A 162 -17.15 25.58 6.67
C ARG A 162 -15.80 26.31 6.57
N GLU A 163 -15.48 27.18 7.52
CA GLU A 163 -14.21 27.92 7.52
C GLU A 163 -13.00 26.99 7.58
N ARG A 164 -13.10 25.93 8.41
CA ARG A 164 -12.06 24.90 8.51
C ARG A 164 -12.00 24.06 7.23
N ALA A 165 -13.15 23.74 6.63
CA ALA A 165 -13.20 23.02 5.36
C ALA A 165 -12.46 23.78 4.25
N VAL A 166 -12.78 25.06 4.08
CA VAL A 166 -12.12 25.95 3.11
C VAL A 166 -10.62 26.04 3.36
N THR A 167 -10.21 26.10 4.63
CA THR A 167 -8.77 26.10 4.99
C THR A 167 -8.08 24.81 4.54
N GLU A 168 -8.70 23.64 4.73
CA GLU A 168 -8.14 22.38 4.25
C GLU A 168 -8.12 22.29 2.72
N TYR A 169 -9.18 22.75 2.03
CA TYR A 169 -9.17 22.82 0.56
C TYR A 169 -8.10 23.76 0.02
N GLN A 170 -7.84 24.89 0.68
CA GLN A 170 -6.75 25.77 0.30
C GLN A 170 -5.38 25.11 0.49
N LYS A 171 -5.20 24.27 1.53
CA LYS A 171 -3.97 23.46 1.69
C LYS A 171 -3.81 22.46 0.55
N ALA A 172 -4.90 21.81 0.13
CA ALA A 172 -4.88 20.94 -1.04
C ALA A 172 -4.51 21.71 -2.32
N ILE A 173 -5.00 22.93 -2.50
CA ILE A 173 -4.61 23.76 -3.65
C ILE A 173 -3.13 24.14 -3.59
N ASN A 174 -2.65 24.50 -2.39
CA ASN A 174 -1.27 24.93 -2.18
C ASN A 174 -0.25 23.78 -2.35
N SER A 175 -0.66 22.52 -2.22
CA SER A 175 0.24 21.38 -2.48
C SER A 175 0.64 21.29 -3.96
N GLY A 176 -0.18 21.84 -4.88
CA GLY A 176 0.08 21.86 -6.31
C GLY A 176 0.03 20.49 -7.01
N ASP A 177 -0.42 19.44 -6.31
CA ASP A 177 -0.58 18.10 -6.87
C ASP A 177 -1.97 17.96 -7.50
N ASP A 178 -2.04 17.68 -8.81
CA ASP A 178 -3.29 17.48 -9.56
C ASP A 178 -3.57 16.00 -9.86
N SER A 179 -3.02 15.09 -9.06
CA SER A 179 -3.29 13.66 -9.18
C SER A 179 -4.79 13.37 -9.10
N TYR A 180 -5.32 12.73 -10.13
CA TYR A 180 -6.74 12.37 -10.26
C TYR A 180 -7.71 13.57 -10.25
N GLY A 181 -7.27 14.77 -10.63
CA GLY A 181 -8.12 15.97 -10.68
C GLY A 181 -8.34 16.62 -9.30
N ALA A 182 -7.44 16.38 -8.36
CA ALA A 182 -7.51 16.88 -6.99
C ALA A 182 -7.64 18.41 -6.92
N GLN A 183 -6.96 19.15 -7.79
CA GLN A 183 -7.01 20.63 -7.78
C GLN A 183 -8.40 21.13 -8.14
N ALA A 184 -9.00 20.58 -9.21
CA ALA A 184 -10.35 20.93 -9.61
C ALA A 184 -11.39 20.60 -8.52
N GLU A 185 -11.20 19.48 -7.80
CA GLU A 185 -12.08 19.09 -6.71
C GLU A 185 -11.93 20.02 -5.48
N ALA A 186 -10.70 20.39 -5.12
CA ALA A 186 -10.44 21.34 -4.04
C ALA A 186 -10.99 22.75 -4.36
N GLU A 187 -10.82 23.23 -5.60
CA GLU A 187 -11.38 24.51 -6.04
C GLU A 187 -12.92 24.51 -6.02
N LYS A 188 -13.54 23.41 -6.48
CA LYS A 188 -14.98 23.24 -6.44
C LYS A 188 -15.48 23.37 -5.00
N TYR A 189 -14.88 22.62 -4.07
CA TYR A 189 -15.35 22.65 -2.68
C TYR A 189 -14.94 23.88 -1.89
N THR A 190 -13.99 24.67 -2.39
CA THR A 190 -13.72 26.01 -1.86
C THR A 190 -14.91 26.94 -2.11
N LYS A 191 -15.56 26.82 -3.28
CA LYS A 191 -16.72 27.63 -3.67
C LYS A 191 -18.03 27.08 -3.08
N GLU A 192 -18.22 25.77 -3.13
CA GLU A 192 -19.46 25.11 -2.71
C GLU A 192 -19.22 24.10 -1.57
N PRO A 193 -20.06 24.06 -0.52
CA PRO A 193 -19.89 23.09 0.55
C PRO A 193 -20.17 21.67 0.07
N PHE A 194 -19.28 20.74 0.42
CA PHE A 194 -19.54 19.33 0.22
C PHE A 194 -20.75 18.90 1.06
N ARG A 195 -21.72 18.29 0.40
CA ARG A 195 -22.87 17.68 1.07
C ARG A 195 -22.85 16.20 0.74
N ARG A 196 -22.73 15.37 1.77
CA ARG A 196 -22.89 13.92 1.59
C ARG A 196 -24.31 13.67 1.13
N GLY A 197 -24.48 13.09 -0.06
CA GLY A 197 -25.78 12.71 -0.58
C GLY A 197 -26.48 11.85 0.45
N GLY A 198 -27.62 12.31 0.97
CA GLY A 198 -28.41 11.53 1.90
C GLY A 198 -28.77 10.22 1.23
N ARG A 199 -28.50 9.08 1.89
CA ARG A 199 -29.29 7.88 1.64
C ARG A 199 -30.72 8.30 1.88
N THR A 200 -31.48 8.46 0.80
CA THR A 200 -32.94 8.54 0.85
C THR A 200 -33.39 7.28 1.59
N THR A 201 -33.76 7.42 2.86
CA THR A 201 -34.56 6.42 3.56
C THR A 201 -35.91 6.43 2.86
N ILE A 202 -36.09 5.51 1.90
CA ILE A 202 -37.39 5.25 1.31
C ILE A 202 -38.11 4.31 2.26
N GLY A 203 -39.17 4.84 2.89
CA GLY A 203 -40.37 4.12 3.35
C GLY A 203 -40.18 2.99 4.34
#